data_AF-A0AAE2C340-F1
#
_entry.id   AF-A0AAE2C340-F1
#
_cell.length_a   1.000
_cell.length_b   1.000
_cell.length_c   1.000
_cell.angle_alpha   90.00
_cell.angle_beta   90.00
_cell.angle_gamma   90.00
#
_symmetry.space_group_name_H-M   'P 1'
#
loop_
_entity.id
_entity.type
_entity.pdbx_description
1 polymer ?
#
loop_
_entity_poly.entity_id
_entity_poly.type
_entity_poly.pdbx_seq_one_letter_code
_entity_poly.pdbx_strand_id
1 'polypeptide(L)'
;MEGALELARAKDTKERMAGVERLHELLEASRKSLSPSETTSLVDVCLDLLKDNNFRVSQGALQALASAAVLSGDHFKLHFNALVPAVVERLGDAKQPVRDAARRLLLTLMEGTKTQMEANLFELNRTTFQYHLVELNLLIQLDTPKAFVLTPENDILSEEINSM
;
A
#
# COMPACT_ATOMS: atom_id res chain seq x y z
N MET A 1 8.96 -17.47 -8.08
CA MET A 1 8.39 -16.11 -8.07
C MET A 1 7.96 -15.69 -9.47
N GLU A 2 8.84 -15.73 -10.46
CA GLU A 2 8.57 -15.37 -11.86
C GLU A 2 7.28 -15.99 -12.45
N GLY A 3 7.14 -17.32 -12.44
CA GLY A 3 5.92 -17.96 -12.96
C GLY A 3 4.61 -17.57 -12.23
N ALA A 4 4.69 -17.15 -10.97
CA ALA A 4 3.50 -16.63 -10.26
C ALA A 4 3.18 -15.19 -10.68
N LEU A 5 4.19 -14.37 -10.98
CA LEU A 5 4.01 -13.03 -11.55
C LEU A 5 3.43 -13.09 -12.96
N GLU A 6 3.82 -14.08 -13.77
CA GLU A 6 3.25 -14.30 -15.11
C GLU A 6 1.77 -14.64 -15.04
N LEU A 7 1.38 -15.58 -14.16
CA LEU A 7 -0.03 -15.92 -13.93
C LEU A 7 -0.82 -14.71 -13.43
N ALA A 8 -0.23 -13.90 -12.55
CA ALA A 8 -0.86 -12.69 -12.03
C ALA A 8 -1.11 -11.63 -13.12
N ARG A 9 -0.35 -11.65 -14.23
CA ARG A 9 -0.58 -10.78 -15.41
C ARG A 9 -1.48 -11.39 -16.48
N ALA A 10 -2.04 -12.58 -16.25
CA ALA A 10 -2.88 -13.26 -17.22
C ALA A 10 -4.12 -12.45 -17.62
N LYS A 11 -4.62 -12.66 -18.84
CA LYS A 11 -5.89 -12.06 -19.28
C LYS A 11 -7.10 -12.68 -18.58
N ASP A 12 -7.02 -13.98 -18.27
CA ASP A 12 -8.07 -14.69 -17.57
C ASP A 12 -8.04 -14.37 -16.06
N THR A 13 -9.21 -14.04 -15.50
CA THR A 13 -9.32 -13.65 -14.09
C THR A 13 -9.05 -14.81 -13.14
N LYS A 14 -9.35 -16.06 -13.50
CA LYS A 14 -9.04 -17.23 -12.65
C LYS A 14 -7.55 -17.47 -12.59
N GLU A 15 -6.86 -17.32 -13.72
CA GLU A 15 -5.40 -17.38 -13.76
C GLU A 15 -4.77 -16.27 -12.92
N ARG A 16 -5.28 -15.03 -13.00
CA ARG A 16 -4.81 -13.95 -12.11
C ARG A 16 -5.03 -14.23 -10.64
N MET A 17 -6.20 -14.78 -10.27
CA MET A 17 -6.48 -15.19 -8.89
C MET A 17 -5.48 -16.25 -8.41
N ALA A 18 -5.23 -17.29 -9.22
CA ALA A 18 -4.25 -18.32 -8.90
C ALA A 18 -2.82 -17.73 -8.78
N GLY A 19 -2.50 -16.74 -9.63
CA GLY A 19 -1.23 -16.02 -9.58
C GLY A 19 -1.03 -15.28 -8.25
N VAL A 20 -2.00 -14.48 -7.82
CA VAL A 20 -1.88 -13.72 -6.55
C VAL A 20 -1.89 -14.62 -5.32
N GLU A 21 -2.67 -15.71 -5.33
CA GLU A 21 -2.66 -16.72 -4.27
C GLU A 21 -1.28 -17.38 -4.19
N ARG A 22 -0.72 -17.77 -5.34
CA ARG A 22 0.60 -18.39 -5.40
C ARG A 22 1.72 -17.44 -4.96
N LEU A 23 1.62 -16.15 -5.31
CA LEU A 23 2.57 -15.14 -4.84
C LEU A 23 2.53 -15.04 -3.31
N HIS A 24 1.35 -14.93 -2.73
CA HIS A 24 1.16 -14.84 -1.29
C HIS A 24 1.73 -16.07 -0.56
N GLU A 25 1.41 -17.28 -1.02
CA GLU A 25 1.97 -18.52 -0.45
C GLU A 25 3.50 -18.57 -0.50
N LEU A 26 4.09 -18.20 -1.64
CA LEU A 26 5.54 -18.23 -1.82
C LEU A 26 6.24 -17.25 -0.88
N LEU A 27 5.64 -16.08 -0.66
CA LEU A 27 6.17 -15.05 0.22
C LEU A 27 6.02 -15.45 1.70
N GLU A 28 4.85 -15.95 2.11
CA GLU A 28 4.65 -16.44 3.49
C GLU A 28 5.57 -17.61 3.84
N ALA A 29 5.83 -18.51 2.89
CA ALA A 29 6.72 -19.65 3.09
C ALA A 29 8.21 -19.26 3.05
N SER A 30 8.55 -18.09 2.49
CA SER A 30 9.94 -17.68 2.33
C SER A 30 10.55 -17.22 3.65
N ARG A 31 11.81 -17.63 3.86
CA ARG A 31 12.70 -17.08 4.90
C ARG A 31 13.83 -16.23 4.32
N LYS A 32 13.89 -16.15 2.99
CA LYS A 32 14.91 -15.39 2.26
C LYS A 32 14.40 -13.98 2.00
N SER A 33 15.28 -12.99 2.17
CA SER A 33 14.99 -11.62 1.77
C SER A 33 14.81 -11.53 0.25
N LEU A 34 13.91 -10.64 -0.19
CA LEU A 34 13.74 -10.36 -1.60
C LEU A 34 14.87 -9.47 -2.10
N SER A 35 15.37 -9.76 -3.30
CA SER A 35 16.27 -8.83 -3.99
C SER A 35 15.53 -7.56 -4.42
N PRO A 36 16.25 -6.45 -4.71
CA PRO A 36 15.64 -5.23 -5.22
C PRO A 36 14.79 -5.45 -6.47
N SER A 37 15.27 -6.25 -7.44
CA SER A 37 14.56 -6.50 -8.69
C SER A 37 13.30 -7.35 -8.49
N GLU A 38 13.34 -8.35 -7.61
CA GLU A 38 12.16 -9.13 -7.22
C GLU A 38 11.12 -8.25 -6.54
N THR A 39 11.57 -7.35 -5.66
CA THR A 39 10.70 -6.39 -4.97
C THR A 39 10.02 -5.44 -5.96
N THR A 40 10.79 -4.81 -6.85
CA THR A 40 10.25 -3.90 -7.87
C THR A 40 9.25 -4.61 -8.77
N SER A 41 9.61 -5.80 -9.29
CA SER A 41 8.74 -6.56 -10.18
C SER A 41 7.42 -6.94 -9.51
N LEU A 42 7.47 -7.33 -8.24
CA LEU A 42 6.28 -7.64 -7.46
C LEU A 42 5.41 -6.41 -7.25
N VAL A 43 6.00 -5.29 -6.83
CA VAL A 43 5.24 -4.06 -6.56
C VAL A 43 4.58 -3.54 -7.83
N ASP A 44 5.30 -3.53 -8.95
CA ASP A 44 4.75 -3.08 -10.23
C ASP A 44 3.57 -3.96 -10.68
N VAL A 45 3.69 -5.29 -10.58
CA VAL A 45 2.57 -6.21 -10.85
C VAL A 45 1.39 -5.90 -9.94
N CYS A 46 1.63 -5.83 -8.62
CA CYS A 46 0.56 -5.69 -7.66
C CYS A 46 -0.15 -4.34 -7.79
N LEU A 47 0.55 -3.25 -8.12
CA LEU A 47 -0.05 -1.93 -8.37
C LEU A 47 -1.08 -1.96 -9.50
N ASP A 48 -0.83 -2.71 -10.57
CA ASP A 48 -1.80 -2.92 -11.64
C ASP A 48 -3.00 -3.74 -11.13
N LEU A 49 -2.75 -4.77 -10.32
CA LEU A 49 -3.79 -5.67 -9.78
C LEU A 49 -4.66 -5.04 -8.71
N LEU A 50 -4.20 -3.99 -8.02
CA LEU A 50 -5.04 -3.24 -7.10
C LEU A 50 -6.26 -2.62 -7.82
N LYS A 51 -6.13 -2.34 -9.12
CA LYS A 51 -7.17 -1.76 -9.98
C LYS A 51 -8.05 -2.83 -10.66
N ASP A 52 -7.84 -4.12 -10.34
CA ASP A 52 -8.63 -5.19 -10.94
C ASP A 52 -10.10 -5.11 -10.54
N ASN A 53 -10.99 -5.42 -11.49
CA ASN A 53 -12.44 -5.46 -11.25
C ASN A 53 -12.87 -6.60 -10.33
N ASN A 54 -12.02 -7.61 -10.14
CA ASN A 54 -12.26 -8.72 -9.24
C ASN A 54 -11.58 -8.47 -7.87
N PHE A 55 -12.42 -8.33 -6.84
CA PHE A 55 -11.95 -8.06 -5.49
C PHE A 55 -10.98 -9.12 -4.94
N ARG A 56 -11.06 -10.40 -5.37
CA ARG A 56 -10.13 -11.44 -4.91
C ARG A 56 -8.72 -11.25 -5.48
N VAL A 57 -8.62 -10.73 -6.70
CA VAL A 57 -7.33 -10.39 -7.31
C VAL A 57 -6.69 -9.23 -6.55
N SER A 58 -7.44 -8.15 -6.35
CA SER A 58 -6.97 -6.97 -5.59
C SER A 58 -6.61 -7.32 -4.14
N GLN A 59 -7.46 -8.11 -3.46
CA GLN A 59 -7.20 -8.62 -2.12
C GLN A 59 -5.92 -9.47 -2.06
N GLY A 60 -5.77 -10.43 -2.99
CA GLY A 60 -4.60 -11.30 -3.02
C GLY A 60 -3.30 -10.52 -3.29
N ALA A 61 -3.36 -9.50 -4.15
CA ALA A 61 -2.23 -8.59 -4.38
C ALA A 61 -1.83 -7.83 -3.10
N LEU A 62 -2.80 -7.31 -2.34
CA LEU A 62 -2.53 -6.66 -1.04
C LEU A 62 -1.90 -7.62 -0.03
N GLN A 63 -2.38 -8.86 0.03
CA GLN A 63 -1.83 -9.89 0.92
C GLN A 63 -0.39 -10.25 0.54
N ALA A 64 -0.11 -10.47 -0.76
CA ALA A 64 1.23 -10.71 -1.25
C ALA A 64 2.17 -9.54 -0.93
N LEU A 65 1.74 -8.29 -1.14
CA LEU A 65 2.51 -7.10 -0.79
C LEU A 65 2.82 -7.03 0.71
N ALA A 66 1.89 -7.42 1.58
CA ALA A 66 2.11 -7.40 3.03
C ALA A 66 3.21 -8.39 3.43
N SER A 67 3.15 -9.63 2.92
CA SER A 67 4.20 -10.63 3.15
C SER A 67 5.55 -10.18 2.58
N ALA A 68 5.56 -9.59 1.39
CA ALA A 68 6.78 -9.07 0.79
C ALA A 68 7.38 -7.91 1.58
N ALA A 69 6.57 -7.02 2.15
CA ALA A 69 7.05 -5.90 2.96
C ALA A 69 7.89 -6.37 4.16
N VAL A 70 7.55 -7.52 4.75
CA VAL A 70 8.33 -8.14 5.83
C VAL A 70 9.69 -8.67 5.32
N LEU A 71 9.74 -9.18 4.09
CA LEU A 71 10.94 -9.80 3.51
C LEU A 71 11.89 -8.84 2.78
N SER A 72 11.39 -7.68 2.33
CA SER A 72 12.11 -6.81 1.38
C SER A 72 13.02 -5.77 2.05
N GLY A 73 12.97 -5.64 3.38
CA GLY A 73 13.74 -4.64 4.12
C GLY A 73 13.57 -3.23 3.54
N ASP A 74 14.68 -2.57 3.20
CA ASP A 74 14.68 -1.20 2.68
C ASP A 74 14.22 -1.07 1.22
N HIS A 75 14.22 -2.16 0.45
CA HIS A 75 13.89 -2.11 -0.99
C HIS A 75 12.43 -1.69 -1.23
N PHE A 76 11.54 -2.01 -0.29
CA PHE A 76 10.13 -1.64 -0.38
C PHE A 76 9.91 -0.12 -0.27
N LYS A 77 10.79 0.60 0.43
CA LYS A 77 10.68 2.06 0.67
C LYS A 77 10.77 2.88 -0.60
N LEU A 78 11.53 2.40 -1.59
CA LEU A 78 11.67 3.06 -2.88
C LEU A 78 10.32 3.17 -3.63
N HIS A 79 9.36 2.31 -3.28
CA HIS A 79 8.06 2.25 -3.93
C HIS A 79 6.94 2.93 -3.13
N PHE A 80 7.22 3.48 -1.94
CA PHE A 80 6.18 4.04 -1.05
C PHE A 80 5.36 5.16 -1.71
N ASN A 81 6.01 6.03 -2.50
CA ASN A 81 5.35 7.16 -3.15
C ASN A 81 4.24 6.72 -4.12
N ALA A 82 4.38 5.56 -4.75
CA ALA A 82 3.34 4.99 -5.62
C ALA A 82 2.41 4.04 -4.84
N LEU A 83 2.99 3.26 -3.92
CA LEU A 83 2.27 2.20 -3.22
C LEU A 83 1.31 2.72 -2.15
N VAL A 84 1.75 3.66 -1.31
CA VAL A 84 0.91 4.14 -0.19
C VAL A 84 -0.38 4.77 -0.70
N PRO A 85 -0.39 5.70 -1.68
CA PRO A 85 -1.63 6.26 -2.20
C PRO A 85 -2.56 5.18 -2.78
N ALA A 86 -2.01 4.22 -3.53
CA ALA A 86 -2.79 3.15 -4.13
C ALA A 86 -3.45 2.25 -3.07
N VAL A 87 -2.74 1.92 -1.99
CA VAL A 87 -3.27 1.11 -0.88
C VAL A 87 -4.31 1.89 -0.07
N VAL A 88 -4.09 3.19 0.14
CA VAL A 88 -5.05 4.07 0.81
C VAL A 88 -6.36 4.13 0.04
N GLU A 89 -6.31 4.23 -1.30
CA GLU A 89 -7.51 4.17 -2.14
C GLU A 89 -8.30 2.86 -1.91
N ARG A 90 -7.61 1.73 -1.69
CA ARG A 90 -8.24 0.44 -1.40
C ARG A 90 -8.90 0.35 -0.02
N LEU A 91 -8.62 1.27 0.91
CA LEU A 91 -9.37 1.37 2.17
C LEU A 91 -10.84 1.79 1.94
N GLY A 92 -11.11 2.49 0.84
CA GLY A 92 -12.45 2.88 0.42
C GLY A 92 -13.19 1.82 -0.41
N ASP A 93 -12.60 0.63 -0.62
CA ASP A 93 -13.20 -0.40 -1.46
C ASP A 93 -14.56 -0.87 -0.88
N ALA A 94 -15.52 -1.18 -1.75
CA ALA A 94 -16.84 -1.65 -1.34
C ALA A 94 -16.79 -2.99 -0.58
N LYS A 95 -15.77 -3.82 -0.83
CA LYS A 95 -15.62 -5.15 -0.24
C LYS A 95 -14.76 -5.11 1.02
N GLN A 96 -15.34 -5.55 2.14
CA GLN A 96 -14.65 -5.64 3.44
C GLN A 96 -13.30 -6.39 3.37
N PRO A 97 -13.17 -7.54 2.67
CA PRO A 97 -11.88 -8.24 2.60
C PRO A 97 -10.74 -7.43 1.96
N VAL A 98 -11.05 -6.56 0.99
CA VAL A 98 -10.05 -5.69 0.36
C VAL A 98 -9.61 -4.60 1.34
N ARG A 99 -10.58 -4.00 2.05
CA ARG A 99 -10.28 -3.00 3.10
C ARG A 99 -9.42 -3.58 4.21
N ASP A 100 -9.72 -4.80 4.67
CA ASP A 100 -8.94 -5.50 5.70
C ASP A 100 -7.51 -5.80 5.24
N ALA A 101 -7.35 -6.28 4.01
CA ALA A 101 -6.02 -6.53 3.44
C ALA A 101 -5.20 -5.23 3.29
N ALA A 102 -5.84 -4.13 2.87
CA ALA A 102 -5.19 -2.83 2.76
C ALA A 102 -4.73 -2.29 4.12
N ARG A 103 -5.60 -2.37 5.14
CA ARG A 103 -5.23 -2.03 6.53
C ARG A 103 -4.03 -2.84 7.01
N ARG A 104 -4.05 -4.15 6.78
CA ARG A 104 -2.95 -5.03 7.19
C ARG A 104 -1.63 -4.64 6.54
N LEU A 105 -1.63 -4.37 5.23
CA LEU A 105 -0.44 -3.93 4.52
C LEU A 105 0.11 -2.62 5.10
N LEU A 106 -0.74 -1.61 5.33
CA LEU A 106 -0.31 -0.34 5.91
C LEU A 106 0.31 -0.52 7.30
N LEU A 107 -0.29 -1.35 8.16
CA LEU A 107 0.28 -1.67 9.47
C LEU A 107 1.64 -2.35 9.35
N THR A 108 1.79 -3.30 8.43
CA THR A 108 3.08 -3.98 8.19
C THR A 108 4.16 -3.00 7.69
N LEU A 109 3.79 -2.06 6.82
CA LEU A 109 4.71 -1.00 6.38
C LEU A 109 5.13 -0.10 7.55
N MET A 110 4.20 0.24 8.45
CA MET A 110 4.49 1.01 9.66
C MET A 110 5.45 0.26 10.59
N GLU A 111 5.19 -1.01 10.87
CA GLU A 111 6.04 -1.84 11.75
C GLU A 111 7.44 -2.02 11.18
N GLY A 112 7.57 -2.24 9.88
CA GLY A 112 8.87 -2.32 9.19
C GLY A 112 9.69 -1.04 9.34
N THR A 113 9.02 0.12 9.35
CA THR A 113 9.71 1.40 9.60
C THR A 113 10.05 1.60 11.08
N LYS A 114 9.18 1.19 12.02
CA LYS A 114 9.40 1.38 13.47
C LYS A 114 10.61 0.61 13.99
N THR A 115 10.76 -0.66 13.60
CA THR A 115 11.87 -1.52 14.06
C THR A 115 13.24 -0.99 13.64
N GLN A 116 13.31 -0.21 12.56
CA GLN A 116 14.52 0.51 12.15
C GLN A 116 14.63 1.94 12.71
N MET A 117 13.53 2.61 13.05
CA MET A 117 13.58 3.90 13.75
C MET A 117 14.20 3.78 15.15
N GLU A 118 14.02 2.64 15.82
CA GLU A 118 14.73 2.31 17.05
C GLU A 118 16.23 2.07 16.82
N ALA A 119 16.64 1.72 15.59
CA ALA A 119 18.05 1.58 15.19
C ALA A 119 18.70 2.89 14.69
N ASN A 120 17.91 3.85 14.20
CA ASN A 120 18.35 5.14 13.63
C ASN A 120 17.89 6.35 14.47
N LEU A 121 17.91 6.21 15.79
CA LEU A 121 17.53 7.29 16.71
C LEU A 121 18.39 8.55 16.41
N PHE A 122 17.76 9.70 16.12
CA PHE A 122 18.35 10.96 15.62
C PHE A 122 18.84 10.85 14.16
N GLU A 123 18.09 11.30 13.16
CA GLU A 123 18.17 12.67 12.63
C GLU A 123 17.05 12.86 11.58
N LEU A 124 16.20 13.87 11.75
CA LEU A 124 15.60 14.65 10.66
C LEU A 124 14.57 14.08 9.65
N ASN A 125 13.80 13.01 9.91
CA ASN A 125 12.64 12.70 9.04
C ASN A 125 11.40 12.11 9.71
N ARG A 126 11.35 12.15 11.06
CA ARG A 126 10.29 11.55 11.88
C ARG A 126 8.94 12.29 11.75
N THR A 127 8.97 13.59 11.53
CA THR A 127 7.79 14.46 11.67
C THR A 127 6.90 14.47 10.42
N THR A 128 7.41 14.17 9.23
CA THR A 128 6.58 14.28 8.00
C THR A 128 5.81 12.99 7.72
N PHE A 129 6.45 11.82 7.89
CA PHE A 129 5.82 10.53 7.58
C PHE A 129 4.93 10.01 8.72
N GLN A 130 5.30 10.30 9.97
CA GLN A 130 4.52 9.86 11.13
C GLN A 130 3.17 10.60 11.23
N TYR A 131 3.09 11.87 10.82
CA TYR A 131 1.83 12.63 10.85
C TYR A 131 0.86 12.14 9.78
N HIS A 132 1.33 11.90 8.55
CA HIS A 132 0.49 11.33 7.49
C HIS A 132 0.00 9.91 7.82
N LEU A 133 0.83 9.08 8.46
CA LEU A 133 0.43 7.72 8.84
C LEU A 133 -0.45 7.67 10.10
N VAL A 134 -0.27 8.59 11.05
CA VAL A 134 -1.18 8.74 12.20
C VAL A 134 -2.54 9.28 11.73
N GLU A 135 -2.56 10.20 10.78
CA GLU A 135 -3.78 10.70 10.14
C GLU A 135 -4.50 9.58 9.37
N LEU A 136 -3.75 8.76 8.63
CA LEU A 136 -4.28 7.55 8.00
C LEU A 136 -4.81 6.53 9.02
N ASN A 137 -4.11 6.30 10.14
CA ASN A 137 -4.59 5.41 11.19
C ASN A 137 -5.86 5.95 11.87
N LEU A 138 -5.99 7.28 12.04
CA LEU A 138 -7.21 7.93 12.51
C LEU A 138 -8.35 7.73 11.50
N LEU A 139 -8.10 7.94 10.21
CA LEU A 139 -9.08 7.75 9.13
C LEU A 139 -9.51 6.28 8.97
N ILE A 140 -8.62 5.33 9.23
CA ILE A 140 -8.91 3.90 9.22
C ILE A 140 -9.77 3.46 10.41
N GLN A 141 -9.57 4.07 11.58
CA GLN A 141 -10.33 3.78 12.80
C GLN A 141 -11.72 4.44 12.80
N LEU A 142 -11.90 5.50 12.03
CA LEU A 142 -13.19 6.11 11.76
C LEU A 142 -13.86 5.33 10.62
N ASP A 143 -14.59 4.27 10.95
CA ASP A 143 -15.47 3.52 10.05
C ASP A 143 -16.61 4.42 9.54
N THR A 144 -16.25 5.43 8.73
CA THR A 144 -17.14 6.49 8.25
C THR A 144 -17.49 6.21 6.80
N PRO A 145 -18.67 5.64 6.53
CA PRO A 145 -19.19 5.62 5.18
C PRO A 145 -19.54 7.06 4.79
N LYS A 146 -18.82 7.58 3.80
CA LYS A 146 -19.02 8.84 3.06
C LYS A 146 -18.45 10.11 3.71
N ALA A 147 -17.38 10.62 3.08
CA ALA A 147 -17.23 11.97 2.54
C ALA A 147 -15.80 12.47 2.70
N PHE A 148 -14.95 12.17 1.71
CA PHE A 148 -13.82 13.04 1.39
C PHE A 148 -14.07 13.58 -0.02
N VAL A 149 -15.00 14.53 -0.10
CA VAL A 149 -15.06 15.42 -1.25
C VAL A 149 -13.91 16.40 -1.05
N LEU A 150 -12.83 16.23 -1.81
CA LEU A 150 -11.87 17.29 -2.04
C LEU A 150 -12.59 18.41 -2.81
N THR A 151 -13.24 19.34 -2.12
CA THR A 151 -13.52 20.64 -2.73
C THR A 151 -12.22 21.45 -2.72
N PRO A 152 -11.84 22.05 -3.84
CA PRO A 152 -10.73 23.00 -3.88
C PRO A 152 -11.23 24.33 -3.32
N GLU A 153 -11.25 24.47 -1.99
CA GLU A 153 -11.41 25.77 -1.34
C GLU A 153 -10.08 26.14 -0.69
N ASN A 154 -9.16 26.60 -1.53
CA ASN A 154 -7.97 27.34 -1.10
C ASN A 154 -7.80 28.59 -1.97
N ASP A 155 -8.92 29.29 -2.21
CA ASP A 155 -9.00 30.52 -3.00
C ASP A 155 -9.69 31.65 -2.22
N ILE A 156 -9.33 31.80 -0.93
CA ILE A 156 -9.66 33.00 -0.14
C ILE A 156 -8.40 33.51 0.55
N LEU A 157 -7.39 33.90 -0.24
CA LEU A 157 -6.29 34.76 0.23
C LEU A 157 -5.82 35.77 -0.84
N SER A 158 -6.66 36.12 -1.81
CA SER A 158 -6.29 37.07 -2.89
C SER A 158 -7.11 38.36 -2.97
N GLU A 159 -8.03 38.65 -2.04
CA GLU A 159 -8.85 39.88 -2.09
C GLU A 159 -8.77 40.85 -0.90
N GLU A 160 -7.85 40.67 0.06
CA GLU A 160 -7.71 41.59 1.22
C GLU A 160 -6.40 42.40 1.26
N ILE A 161 -5.81 42.72 0.10
CA ILE A 161 -4.66 43.65 0.02
C ILE A 161 -4.96 44.94 -0.78
N ASN A 162 -6.17 45.12 -1.33
CA ASN A 162 -6.51 46.32 -2.13
C ASN A 162 -7.62 47.22 -1.57
N SER A 163 -7.87 47.20 -0.25
CA SER A 163 -8.71 48.22 0.39
C SER A 163 -8.41 48.42 1.87
N MET A 164 -7.21 48.93 2.20
CA MET A 164 -6.96 49.82 3.35
C MET A 164 -5.62 50.53 3.22
#